data_AF-A0A954FBX2-F1
#
_entry.id   AF-A0A954FBX2-F1
#
_cell.length_a   1.000
_cell.length_b   1.000
_cell.length_c   1.000
_cell.angle_alpha   90.00
_cell.angle_beta   90.00
_cell.angle_gamma   90.00
#
_symmetry.space_group_name_H-M   'P 1'
#
loop_
_entity.id
_entity.type
_entity.pdbx_description
1 polymer ?
#
loop_
_entity_poly.entity_id
_entity_poly.type
_entity_poly.pdbx_seq_one_letter_code
_entity_poly.pdbx_strand_id
1 'polypeptide(L)'
;MTLPRFQLRYNRSGLGCLLLLFGAPLLLIVFWLYVPKGWLLRWELELQLRRIARTTIQMSDPSVISVLQEYLQHEDPQIRTTSVFVAGDFFDYHQNESEPLVTTLCQIAQQDQSNSVRADALVTLRKVHFSSPEIDQTILKLLDDPQQTIWPAAEELLLTRITRELETSPELCRARVRLMPYLEDSDPKLSSTKRLKAFLEQCEKIEQK
;
A
#
# COMPACT_ATOMS: atom_id res chain seq x y z
N MET A 1 -49.83 -3.75 -21.18
CA MET A 1 -48.69 -4.69 -21.19
C MET A 1 -47.77 -4.35 -20.03
N THR A 2 -47.74 -5.20 -19.01
CA THR A 2 -46.94 -5.04 -17.78
C THR A 2 -45.78 -6.03 -17.83
N LEU A 3 -44.54 -5.54 -17.71
CA LEU A 3 -43.33 -6.38 -17.70
C LEU A 3 -43.23 -7.20 -16.40
N PRO A 4 -42.74 -8.46 -16.46
CA PRO A 4 -42.66 -9.33 -15.29
C PRO A 4 -41.47 -8.94 -14.40
N ARG A 5 -41.69 -8.96 -13.08
CA ARG A 5 -40.64 -8.82 -12.06
C ARG A 5 -39.80 -10.10 -12.02
N PHE A 6 -38.58 -10.05 -12.57
CA PHE A 6 -37.58 -11.10 -12.34
C PHE A 6 -37.01 -10.95 -10.93
N GLN A 7 -37.25 -11.94 -10.07
CA GLN A 7 -36.51 -12.11 -8.82
C GLN A 7 -35.26 -12.94 -9.11
N LEU A 8 -34.10 -12.30 -9.10
CA LEU A 8 -32.81 -12.99 -9.16
C LEU A 8 -32.55 -13.72 -7.83
N ARG A 9 -32.76 -15.04 -7.81
CA ARG A 9 -32.26 -15.92 -6.74
C ARG A 9 -30.77 -16.18 -6.97
N TYR A 10 -29.94 -15.64 -6.09
CA TYR A 10 -28.49 -15.77 -6.10
C TYR A 10 -28.06 -17.21 -5.75
N ASN A 11 -27.39 -17.91 -6.67
CA ASN A 11 -26.94 -19.29 -6.48
C ASN A 11 -25.42 -19.35 -6.23
N ARG A 12 -25.03 -19.72 -5.01
CA ARG A 12 -23.63 -19.73 -4.53
C ARG A 12 -22.72 -20.76 -5.24
N SER A 13 -23.28 -21.82 -5.81
CA SER A 13 -22.49 -22.95 -6.33
C SER A 13 -22.02 -22.76 -7.79
N GLY A 14 -22.72 -21.93 -8.57
CA GLY A 14 -22.39 -21.70 -9.99
C GLY A 14 -21.19 -20.78 -10.20
N LEU A 15 -20.98 -19.82 -9.31
CA LEU A 15 -19.80 -18.93 -9.34
C LEU A 15 -18.50 -19.72 -9.07
N GLY A 16 -18.54 -20.72 -8.18
CA GLY A 16 -17.41 -21.59 -7.85
C GLY A 16 -16.79 -22.32 -9.06
N CYS A 17 -17.62 -22.75 -10.01
CA CYS A 17 -17.14 -23.47 -11.21
C CYS A 17 -16.74 -22.53 -12.36
N LEU A 18 -17.32 -21.32 -12.44
CA LEU A 18 -16.86 -20.29 -13.38
C LEU A 18 -15.52 -19.66 -12.97
N LEU A 19 -15.20 -19.70 -11.67
CA LEU A 19 -13.96 -19.19 -11.07
C LEU A 19 -12.70 -20.02 -11.41
N LEU A 20 -12.84 -21.26 -11.89
CA LEU A 20 -11.71 -22.19 -12.13
C LEU A 20 -11.23 -22.23 -13.59
N LEU A 21 -11.97 -21.64 -14.53
CA LEU A 21 -11.75 -21.82 -15.98
C LEU A 21 -11.17 -20.60 -16.71
N PHE A 22 -11.20 -19.40 -16.12
CA PHE A 22 -10.76 -18.18 -16.78
C PHE A 22 -9.77 -17.44 -15.87
N GLY A 23 -8.49 -17.46 -16.24
CA GLY A 23 -7.39 -16.89 -15.46
C GLY A 23 -7.59 -15.43 -15.04
N ALA A 24 -6.67 -14.98 -14.18
CA ALA A 24 -6.64 -13.70 -13.46
C ALA A 24 -7.11 -12.40 -14.19
N PRO A 25 -6.96 -12.22 -15.53
CA PRO A 25 -7.32 -10.93 -16.15
C PRO A 25 -8.83 -10.62 -16.20
N LEU A 26 -9.71 -11.62 -16.27
CA LEU A 26 -11.14 -11.41 -16.53
C LEU A 26 -11.96 -11.05 -15.28
N LEU A 27 -11.47 -11.37 -14.08
CA LEU A 27 -12.13 -11.00 -12.81
C LEU A 27 -12.00 -9.50 -12.49
N LEU A 28 -10.88 -8.88 -12.89
CA LEU A 28 -10.72 -7.43 -12.82
C LEU A 28 -11.68 -6.72 -13.77
N ILE A 29 -11.93 -7.27 -14.97
CA ILE A 29 -12.88 -6.71 -15.94
C ILE A 29 -14.34 -6.78 -15.44
N VAL A 30 -14.74 -7.86 -14.76
CA VAL A 30 -16.08 -7.96 -14.14
C VAL A 30 -16.26 -6.97 -12.98
N PHE A 31 -15.19 -6.65 -12.25
CA PHE A 31 -15.14 -5.62 -11.22
C PHE A 31 -15.48 -4.21 -11.77
N TRP A 32 -15.10 -3.89 -13.00
CA TRP A 32 -15.34 -2.58 -13.61
C TRP A 32 -16.75 -2.38 -14.18
N LEU A 33 -17.36 -3.45 -14.70
CA LEU A 33 -18.61 -3.36 -15.46
C LEU A 33 -19.89 -3.48 -14.61
N TYR A 34 -19.83 -4.04 -13.40
CA TYR A 34 -21.02 -4.45 -12.64
C TYR A 34 -21.28 -3.70 -11.31
N VAL A 35 -20.71 -2.52 -11.12
CA VAL A 35 -20.98 -1.68 -9.94
C VAL A 35 -22.10 -0.67 -10.19
N PRO A 36 -23.40 -1.01 -10.04
CA PRO A 36 -24.40 0.00 -9.74
C PRO A 36 -25.05 -0.16 -8.36
N LYS A 37 -24.92 0.92 -7.57
CA LYS A 37 -25.99 1.57 -6.78
C LYS A 37 -26.42 1.00 -5.40
N GLY A 38 -25.50 0.53 -4.56
CA GLY A 38 -25.81 0.33 -3.13
C GLY A 38 -24.60 0.41 -2.20
N TRP A 39 -24.62 1.31 -1.21
CA TRP A 39 -23.49 1.57 -0.30
C TRP A 39 -23.16 0.39 0.63
N LEU A 40 -24.17 -0.36 1.07
CA LEU A 40 -24.01 -1.56 1.89
C LEU A 40 -23.51 -2.77 1.10
N LEU A 41 -23.99 -2.92 -0.14
CA LEU A 41 -23.47 -3.92 -1.07
C LEU A 41 -22.03 -3.60 -1.44
N ARG A 42 -21.66 -2.32 -1.57
CA ARG A 42 -20.30 -1.88 -1.86
C ARG A 42 -19.29 -2.41 -0.83
N TRP A 43 -19.55 -2.29 0.47
CA TRP A 43 -18.57 -2.67 1.51
C TRP A 43 -18.38 -4.19 1.68
N GLU A 44 -19.48 -4.96 1.78
CA GLU A 44 -19.38 -6.42 1.89
C GLU A 44 -18.78 -7.01 0.61
N LEU A 45 -19.16 -6.50 -0.56
CA LEU A 45 -18.64 -6.97 -1.84
C LEU A 45 -17.17 -6.56 -2.00
N GLU A 46 -16.77 -5.36 -1.57
CA GLU A 46 -15.37 -4.94 -1.51
C GLU A 46 -14.54 -5.85 -0.58
N LEU A 47 -15.05 -6.23 0.59
CA LEU A 47 -14.37 -7.17 1.49
C LEU A 47 -14.24 -8.57 0.90
N GLN A 48 -15.29 -9.10 0.28
CA GLN A 48 -15.26 -10.42 -0.37
C GLN A 48 -14.30 -10.40 -1.56
N LEU A 49 -14.27 -9.31 -2.32
CA LEU A 49 -13.35 -9.14 -3.44
C LEU A 49 -11.92 -8.94 -2.97
N ARG A 50 -11.66 -8.22 -1.87
CA ARG A 50 -10.33 -8.19 -1.25
C ARG A 50 -9.87 -9.58 -0.84
N ARG A 51 -10.76 -10.42 -0.28
CA ARG A 51 -10.43 -11.82 0.05
C ARG A 51 -10.08 -12.63 -1.19
N ILE A 52 -10.87 -12.50 -2.27
CA ILE A 52 -10.61 -13.19 -3.54
C ILE A 52 -9.30 -12.69 -4.15
N ALA A 53 -9.12 -11.38 -4.27
CA ALA A 53 -7.89 -10.76 -4.76
C ALA A 53 -6.68 -11.23 -3.95
N ARG A 54 -6.78 -11.31 -2.62
CA ARG A 54 -5.72 -11.85 -1.76
C ARG A 54 -5.40 -13.31 -2.06
N THR A 55 -6.41 -14.17 -2.18
CA THR A 55 -6.18 -15.58 -2.56
C THR A 55 -5.60 -15.71 -3.96
N THR A 56 -6.03 -14.87 -4.89
CA THR A 56 -5.50 -14.82 -6.26
C THR A 56 -4.06 -14.34 -6.24
N ILE A 57 -3.76 -13.23 -5.56
CA ILE A 57 -2.42 -12.65 -5.39
C ILE A 57 -1.46 -13.68 -4.81
N GLN A 58 -1.85 -14.38 -3.75
CA GLN A 58 -1.01 -15.41 -3.14
C GLN A 58 -0.56 -16.48 -4.15
N MET A 59 -1.40 -16.79 -5.14
CA MET A 59 -1.13 -17.77 -6.20
C MET A 59 -0.71 -17.12 -7.52
N SER A 60 -0.60 -15.79 -7.58
CA SER A 60 -0.30 -15.04 -8.81
C SER A 60 1.20 -15.05 -9.07
N ASP A 61 1.56 -15.10 -10.34
CA ASP A 61 2.93 -14.88 -10.81
C ASP A 61 3.20 -13.37 -11.04
N PRO A 62 4.47 -12.96 -11.25
CA PRO A 62 4.84 -11.56 -11.45
C PRO A 62 4.13 -10.82 -12.59
N SER A 63 3.47 -11.52 -13.53
CA SER A 63 2.72 -10.88 -14.63
C SER A 63 1.58 -9.98 -14.13
N VAL A 64 1.10 -10.18 -12.90
CA VAL A 64 0.08 -9.31 -12.28
C VAL A 64 0.59 -7.89 -12.03
N ILE A 65 1.91 -7.68 -11.95
CA ILE A 65 2.53 -6.37 -11.71
C ILE A 65 2.11 -5.37 -12.78
N SER A 66 2.14 -5.75 -14.06
CA SER A 66 1.80 -4.83 -15.16
C SER A 66 0.33 -4.39 -15.10
N VAL A 67 -0.56 -5.31 -14.75
CA VAL A 67 -1.99 -5.04 -14.59
C VAL A 67 -2.22 -4.11 -13.39
N LEU A 68 -1.54 -4.34 -12.27
CA LEU A 68 -1.62 -3.44 -11.12
C LEU A 68 -1.09 -2.06 -11.46
N GLN A 69 0.02 -1.96 -12.18
CA GLN A 69 0.58 -0.68 -12.63
C GLN A 69 -0.39 0.09 -13.53
N GLU A 70 -1.10 -0.59 -14.45
CA GLU A 70 -2.14 0.03 -15.26
C GLU A 70 -3.24 0.66 -14.39
N TYR A 71 -3.79 -0.10 -13.44
CA TYR A 71 -4.88 0.40 -12.58
C TYR A 71 -4.43 1.41 -11.52
N LEU A 72 -3.16 1.39 -11.14
CA LEU A 72 -2.53 2.42 -10.31
C LEU A 72 -2.45 3.78 -11.02
N GLN A 73 -2.55 3.82 -12.36
CA GLN A 73 -2.59 5.04 -13.17
C GLN A 73 -4.00 5.42 -13.65
N HIS A 74 -5.04 4.74 -13.16
CA HIS A 74 -6.41 4.97 -13.60
C HIS A 74 -6.92 6.38 -13.24
N GLU A 75 -7.80 6.98 -14.05
CA GLU A 75 -8.30 8.35 -13.84
C GLU A 75 -9.11 8.52 -12.53
N ASP A 76 -9.91 7.51 -12.17
CA ASP A 76 -10.71 7.49 -10.95
C ASP A 76 -9.85 7.19 -9.70
N PRO A 77 -9.78 8.11 -8.71
CA PRO A 77 -9.00 7.92 -7.49
C PRO A 77 -9.47 6.75 -6.63
N GLN A 78 -10.75 6.35 -6.68
CA GLN A 78 -11.25 5.21 -5.90
C GLN A 78 -10.64 3.90 -6.38
N ILE A 79 -10.42 3.77 -7.68
CA ILE A 79 -9.73 2.63 -8.24
C ILE A 79 -8.26 2.67 -7.86
N ARG A 80 -7.59 3.83 -7.98
CA ARG A 80 -6.18 3.92 -7.58
C ARG A 80 -5.99 3.53 -6.12
N THR A 81 -6.83 4.02 -5.20
CA THR A 81 -6.84 3.59 -3.79
C THR A 81 -7.02 2.08 -3.65
N THR A 82 -7.97 1.48 -4.38
CA THR A 82 -8.18 0.02 -4.35
C THR A 82 -6.92 -0.73 -4.83
N SER A 83 -6.33 -0.30 -5.93
CA SER A 83 -5.11 -0.88 -6.50
C SER A 83 -3.91 -0.73 -5.57
N VAL A 84 -3.80 0.38 -4.84
CA VAL A 84 -2.78 0.57 -3.78
C VAL A 84 -2.93 -0.48 -2.69
N PHE A 85 -4.16 -0.79 -2.23
CA PHE A 85 -4.36 -1.85 -1.25
C PHE A 85 -4.02 -3.24 -1.79
N VAL A 86 -4.40 -3.52 -3.04
CA VAL A 86 -4.08 -4.79 -3.71
C VAL A 86 -2.57 -4.95 -3.89
N ALA A 87 -1.84 -3.89 -4.24
CA ALA A 87 -0.37 -3.89 -4.27
C ALA A 87 0.24 -4.18 -2.89
N GLY A 88 -0.38 -3.67 -1.82
CA GLY A 88 0.01 -4.01 -0.45
C GLY A 88 -0.19 -5.48 -0.11
N ASP A 89 -1.30 -6.08 -0.53
CA ASP A 89 -1.50 -7.52 -0.37
C ASP A 89 -0.51 -8.32 -1.25
N PHE A 90 -0.09 -7.80 -2.41
CA PHE A 90 0.97 -8.40 -3.22
C PHE A 90 2.32 -8.44 -2.50
N PHE A 91 2.72 -7.35 -1.83
CA PHE A 91 3.92 -7.33 -1.02
C PHE A 91 3.93 -8.41 0.07
N ASP A 92 2.78 -8.70 0.70
CA ASP A 92 2.71 -9.71 1.78
C ASP A 92 3.15 -11.11 1.32
N TYR A 93 3.09 -11.41 0.00
CA TYR A 93 3.43 -12.73 -0.56
C TYR A 93 4.66 -12.71 -1.49
N HIS A 94 4.96 -11.58 -2.13
CA HIS A 94 5.91 -11.51 -3.26
C HIS A 94 6.98 -10.42 -3.11
N GLN A 95 7.63 -10.32 -1.95
CA GLN A 95 8.58 -9.25 -1.63
C GLN A 95 9.63 -9.01 -2.73
N ASN A 96 10.41 -10.03 -3.11
CA ASN A 96 11.56 -9.86 -4.00
C ASN A 96 11.19 -9.49 -5.45
N GLU A 97 9.98 -9.84 -5.89
CA GLU A 97 9.51 -9.62 -7.27
C GLU A 97 8.79 -8.28 -7.41
N SER A 98 8.55 -7.60 -6.29
CA SER A 98 7.66 -6.44 -6.21
C SER A 98 8.34 -5.09 -6.42
N GLU A 99 9.64 -5.06 -6.72
CA GLU A 99 10.42 -3.83 -6.95
C GLU A 99 9.75 -2.86 -7.95
N PRO A 100 9.20 -3.30 -9.11
CA PRO A 100 8.52 -2.37 -10.02
C PRO A 100 7.26 -1.72 -9.42
N LEU A 101 6.56 -2.42 -8.51
CA LEU A 101 5.43 -1.85 -7.78
C LEU A 101 5.89 -0.86 -6.72
N VAL A 102 7.05 -1.07 -6.09
CA VAL A 102 7.64 -0.10 -5.16
C VAL A 102 7.92 1.22 -5.87
N THR A 103 8.55 1.19 -7.05
CA THR A 103 8.77 2.39 -7.88
C THR A 103 7.46 3.09 -8.21
N THR A 104 6.43 2.34 -8.61
CA THR A 104 5.12 2.89 -8.98
C THR A 104 4.43 3.55 -7.78
N LEU A 105 4.46 2.92 -6.60
CA LEU A 105 3.89 3.49 -5.38
C LEU A 105 4.67 4.70 -4.87
N CYS A 106 6.00 4.72 -5.03
CA CYS A 106 6.83 5.89 -4.73
C CYS A 106 6.43 7.09 -5.61
N GLN A 107 6.21 6.87 -6.91
CA GLN A 107 5.71 7.91 -7.81
C GLN A 107 4.33 8.41 -7.39
N ILE A 108 3.41 7.51 -7.05
CA ILE A 108 2.06 7.86 -6.57
C ILE A 108 2.13 8.68 -5.29
N ALA A 109 2.89 8.25 -4.28
CA ALA A 109 3.07 8.99 -3.03
C ALA A 109 3.55 10.43 -3.27
N GLN A 110 4.41 10.62 -4.27
CA GLN A 110 4.99 11.92 -4.59
C GLN A 110 4.12 12.81 -5.49
N GLN A 111 3.32 12.26 -6.40
CA GLN A 111 2.78 13.00 -7.54
C GLN A 111 1.27 12.85 -7.77
N ASP A 112 0.58 11.91 -7.10
CA ASP A 112 -0.85 11.71 -7.33
C ASP A 112 -1.67 12.96 -6.96
N GLN A 113 -2.71 13.26 -7.73
CA GLN A 113 -3.56 14.43 -7.49
C GLN A 113 -4.40 14.30 -6.20
N SER A 114 -4.65 13.07 -5.74
CA SER A 114 -5.44 12.78 -4.54
C SER A 114 -4.53 12.54 -3.34
N ASN A 115 -4.58 13.45 -2.37
CA ASN A 115 -3.83 13.29 -1.10
C ASN A 115 -4.20 12.01 -0.33
N SER A 116 -5.42 11.49 -0.51
CA SER A 116 -5.80 10.20 0.07
C SER A 116 -5.02 9.05 -0.58
N VAL A 117 -4.95 9.03 -1.91
CA VAL A 117 -4.21 7.99 -2.65
C VAL A 117 -2.71 8.07 -2.33
N ARG A 118 -2.16 9.28 -2.24
CA ARG A 118 -0.76 9.51 -1.82
C ARG A 118 -0.48 8.94 -0.42
N ALA A 119 -1.36 9.22 0.54
CA ALA A 119 -1.23 8.72 1.91
C ALA A 119 -1.37 7.19 1.97
N ASP A 120 -2.34 6.62 1.25
CA ASP A 120 -2.53 5.17 1.14
C ASP A 120 -1.27 4.50 0.55
N ALA A 121 -0.63 5.12 -0.45
CA ALA A 121 0.61 4.59 -1.03
C ALA A 121 1.75 4.56 0.00
N LEU A 122 1.93 5.61 0.81
CA LEU A 122 2.90 5.63 1.91
C LEU A 122 2.61 4.56 2.97
N VAL A 123 1.34 4.36 3.32
CA VAL A 123 0.92 3.29 4.25
C VAL A 123 1.24 1.92 3.65
N THR A 124 0.94 1.71 2.38
CA THR A 124 1.23 0.45 1.69
C THR A 124 2.73 0.17 1.57
N LEU A 125 3.57 1.18 1.32
CA LEU A 125 5.02 1.03 1.31
C LEU A 125 5.60 0.52 2.64
N ARG A 126 4.87 0.65 3.76
CA ARG A 126 5.24 0.04 5.05
C ARG A 126 5.21 -1.48 5.03
N LYS A 127 4.62 -2.12 4.01
CA LYS A 127 4.65 -3.58 3.85
C LYS A 127 5.89 -4.08 3.11
N VAL A 128 6.73 -3.17 2.59
CA VAL A 128 7.99 -3.53 1.94
C VAL A 128 9.04 -3.85 3.01
N HIS A 129 9.59 -5.07 2.95
CA HIS A 129 10.52 -5.63 3.94
C HIS A 129 11.96 -5.73 3.44
N PHE A 130 12.28 -5.09 2.32
CA PHE A 130 13.65 -4.99 1.80
C PHE A 130 14.13 -3.53 1.75
N SER A 131 15.46 -3.37 1.76
CA SER A 131 16.11 -2.07 1.61
C SER A 131 15.86 -1.50 0.22
N SER A 132 15.43 -0.25 0.13
CA SER A 132 15.14 0.41 -1.15
C SER A 132 15.53 1.88 -1.05
N PRO A 133 16.58 2.31 -1.77
CA PRO A 133 16.97 3.72 -1.83
C PRO A 133 15.86 4.62 -2.38
N GLU A 134 14.99 4.10 -3.24
CA GLU A 134 13.87 4.86 -3.80
C GLU A 134 12.79 5.18 -2.74
N ILE A 135 12.54 4.25 -1.81
CA ILE A 135 11.68 4.52 -0.65
C ILE A 135 12.32 5.59 0.23
N ASP A 136 13.63 5.51 0.50
CA ASP A 136 14.32 6.50 1.31
C ASP A 136 14.28 7.90 0.68
N GLN A 137 14.51 8.01 -0.63
CA GLN A 137 14.35 9.27 -1.38
C GLN A 137 12.91 9.80 -1.33
N THR A 138 11.93 8.92 -1.41
CA THR A 138 10.51 9.29 -1.29
C THR A 138 10.19 9.83 0.09
N ILE A 139 10.66 9.18 1.16
CA ILE A 139 10.53 9.66 2.54
C ILE A 139 11.19 11.03 2.68
N LEU A 140 12.45 11.15 2.22
CA LEU A 140 13.17 12.42 2.25
C LEU A 140 12.34 13.52 1.61
N LYS A 141 11.86 13.35 0.39
CA LYS A 141 11.05 14.39 -0.27
C LYS A 141 9.77 14.74 0.49
N LEU A 142 9.09 13.75 1.07
CA LEU A 142 7.75 13.90 1.63
C LEU A 142 7.73 14.29 3.12
N LEU A 143 8.86 14.24 3.82
CA LEU A 143 8.97 14.81 5.17
C LEU A 143 8.68 16.31 5.18
N ASP A 144 8.97 17.04 4.11
CA ASP A 144 8.69 18.49 4.01
C ASP A 144 7.39 18.80 3.21
N ASP A 145 6.53 17.79 3.01
CA ASP A 145 5.29 17.99 2.27
C ASP A 145 4.33 18.92 3.04
N PRO A 146 3.71 19.92 2.36
CA PRO A 146 2.81 20.86 3.03
C PRO A 146 1.50 20.22 3.51
N GLN A 147 1.14 19.03 3.02
CA GLN A 147 -0.11 18.37 3.37
C GLN A 147 0.01 17.63 4.70
N GLN A 148 -0.89 17.95 5.63
CA GLN A 148 -0.89 17.40 6.99
C GLN A 148 -1.09 15.89 7.07
N THR A 149 -1.57 15.24 6.00
CA THR A 149 -1.73 13.79 5.95
C THR A 149 -0.49 13.06 5.40
N ILE A 150 0.42 13.78 4.74
CA ILE A 150 1.52 13.17 3.97
C ILE A 150 2.81 13.09 4.78
N TRP A 151 3.24 14.20 5.39
CA TRP A 151 4.48 14.19 6.16
C TRP A 151 4.43 13.24 7.38
N PRO A 152 3.31 13.08 8.13
CA PRO A 152 3.28 12.10 9.22
C PRO A 152 3.30 10.68 8.67
N ALA A 153 2.67 10.44 7.51
CA ALA A 153 2.68 9.13 6.88
C ALA A 153 4.08 8.72 6.41
N ALA A 154 4.89 9.68 5.94
CA ALA A 154 6.30 9.48 5.58
C ALA A 154 7.18 9.24 6.81
N GLU A 155 6.93 9.96 7.91
CA GLU A 155 7.62 9.78 9.19
C GLU A 155 7.37 8.39 9.79
N GLU A 156 6.11 7.95 9.80
CA GLU A 156 5.72 6.60 10.20
C GLU A 156 6.33 5.52 9.29
N LEU A 157 6.48 5.80 7.99
CA LEU A 157 7.19 4.91 7.08
C LEU A 157 8.68 4.82 7.44
N LEU A 158 9.32 5.94 7.77
CA LEU A 158 10.70 5.94 8.27
C LEU A 158 10.85 5.15 9.57
N LEU A 159 9.98 5.39 10.56
CA LEU A 159 9.94 4.63 11.82
C LEU A 159 9.78 3.13 11.54
N THR A 160 8.91 2.78 10.61
CA THR A 160 8.72 1.38 10.19
C THR A 160 10.01 0.77 9.61
N ARG A 161 10.75 1.52 8.78
CA ARG A 161 12.04 1.04 8.22
C ARG A 161 13.10 0.87 9.31
N ILE A 162 13.24 1.86 10.20
CA ILE A 162 14.17 1.82 11.34
C ILE A 162 13.85 0.65 12.27
N THR A 163 12.57 0.49 12.63
CA THR A 163 12.13 -0.58 13.53
C THR A 163 12.24 -1.97 12.92
N ARG A 164 12.34 -2.09 11.60
CA ARG A 164 12.66 -3.36 10.91
C ARG A 164 14.15 -3.55 10.62
N GLU A 165 15.01 -2.63 11.05
CA GLU A 165 16.46 -2.67 10.80
C GLU A 165 16.80 -2.72 9.30
N LEU A 166 15.96 -2.09 8.47
CA LEU A 166 16.27 -1.94 7.04
C LEU A 166 17.39 -0.91 6.88
N GLU A 167 18.26 -1.13 5.90
CA GLU A 167 19.26 -0.13 5.53
C GLU A 167 18.53 1.13 5.07
N THR A 168 18.95 2.25 5.64
CA THR A 168 18.39 3.59 5.39
C THR A 168 19.50 4.54 4.99
N SER A 169 19.20 5.42 4.04
CA SER A 169 20.14 6.44 3.61
C SER A 169 20.52 7.39 4.76
N PRO A 170 21.80 7.79 4.88
CA PRO A 170 22.25 8.69 5.95
C PRO A 170 21.61 10.07 5.90
N GLU A 171 21.14 10.52 4.73
CA GLU A 171 20.40 11.78 4.58
C GLU A 171 19.09 11.79 5.39
N LEU A 172 18.52 10.63 5.72
CA LEU A 172 17.33 10.51 6.58
C LEU A 172 17.59 10.97 8.01
N CYS A 173 18.85 11.15 8.42
CA CYS A 173 19.22 11.78 9.68
C CYS A 173 18.67 13.21 9.83
N ARG A 174 18.30 13.89 8.74
CA ARG A 174 17.57 15.16 8.80
C ARG A 174 16.24 15.07 9.55
N ALA A 175 15.64 13.88 9.64
CA ALA A 175 14.41 13.64 10.38
C ALA A 175 14.65 13.48 11.90
N ARG A 176 15.91 13.44 12.37
CA ARG A 176 16.29 13.14 13.76
C ARG A 176 15.46 13.93 14.77
N VAL A 177 15.39 15.26 14.64
CA VAL A 177 14.64 16.14 15.55
C VAL A 177 13.16 15.78 15.61
N ARG A 178 12.55 15.43 14.46
CA ARG A 178 11.14 15.03 14.37
C ARG A 178 10.86 13.69 15.02
N LEU A 179 11.86 12.80 15.02
CA LEU A 179 11.73 11.45 15.58
C LEU A 179 12.02 11.39 17.09
N MET A 180 12.62 12.42 17.70
CA MET A 180 12.94 12.42 19.14
C MET A 180 11.71 12.22 20.05
N PRO A 181 10.54 12.85 19.81
CA PRO A 181 9.37 12.68 20.66
C PRO A 181 8.92 11.21 20.79
N TYR A 182 9.07 10.42 19.72
CA TYR A 182 8.73 8.98 19.75
C TYR A 182 9.63 8.18 20.70
N LEU A 183 10.86 8.64 20.94
CA LEU A 183 11.74 8.02 21.93
C LEU A 183 11.35 8.39 23.36
N GLU A 184 10.94 9.64 23.60
CA GLU A 184 10.58 10.16 24.92
C GLU A 184 9.31 9.49 25.47
N ASP A 185 8.33 9.25 24.59
CA ASP A 185 7.03 8.67 24.97
C ASP A 185 7.03 7.13 25.04
N SER A 186 8.10 6.46 24.61
CA SER A 186 8.13 5.00 24.44
C SER A 186 8.77 4.25 25.60
N ASP A 187 8.29 3.02 25.87
CA ASP A 187 8.94 2.12 26.84
C ASP A 187 10.37 1.75 26.35
N PRO A 188 11.43 2.06 27.13
CA PRO A 188 12.81 1.79 26.75
C PRO A 188 13.16 0.30 26.62
N LYS A 189 12.31 -0.60 27.13
CA LYS A 189 12.53 -2.05 27.02
C LYS A 189 12.14 -2.60 25.65
N LEU A 190 11.25 -1.92 24.92
CA LEU A 190 10.78 -2.37 23.60
C LEU A 190 11.94 -2.37 22.59
N SER A 191 11.97 -3.39 21.73
CA SER A 191 12.97 -3.53 20.68
C SER A 191 12.89 -2.38 19.66
N SER A 192 11.69 -1.92 19.32
CA SER A 192 11.46 -0.76 18.47
C SER A 192 12.11 0.51 19.03
N THR A 193 11.92 0.79 20.33
CA THR A 193 12.53 1.94 21.02
C THR A 193 14.05 1.88 20.98
N LYS A 194 14.64 0.69 21.20
CA LYS A 194 16.10 0.49 21.12
C LYS A 194 16.64 0.74 19.71
N ARG A 195 15.94 0.29 18.68
CA ARG A 195 16.30 0.51 17.27
C ARG A 195 16.23 1.99 16.90
N LEU A 196 15.17 2.68 17.31
CA LEU A 196 15.05 4.11 17.12
C LEU A 196 16.19 4.86 17.81
N LYS A 197 16.47 4.54 19.07
CA LYS A 197 17.59 5.13 19.80
C LYS A 197 18.93 4.95 19.08
N ALA A 198 19.22 3.73 18.62
CA ALA A 198 20.46 3.44 17.88
C ALA A 198 20.57 4.26 16.58
N PHE A 199 19.47 4.40 15.84
CA PHE A 199 19.42 5.26 14.66
C PHE A 199 19.72 6.73 15.00
N LEU A 200 19.09 7.28 16.04
CA LEU A 200 19.30 8.69 16.43
C LEU A 200 20.73 8.96 16.91
N GLU A 201 21.34 8.00 17.64
CA GLU A 201 22.75 8.07 18.05
C GLU A 201 23.71 7.97 16.86
N GLN A 202 23.37 7.17 15.84
CA GLN A 202 24.14 7.10 14.60
C GLN A 202 24.09 8.44 13.85
N CYS A 203 22.92 9.06 13.77
CA CYS A 203 22.75 10.36 13.14
C CYS A 203 23.57 11.47 13.81
N GLU A 204 23.60 11.49 15.14
CA GLU A 204 24.42 12.46 15.89
C GLU A 204 25.93 12.32 15.58
N LYS A 205 26.41 11.09 15.40
CA LYS A 205 27.81 10.85 15.00
C LYS A 205 28.12 11.31 13.58
N ILE A 206 27.13 11.34 12.69
CA ILE A 206 27.27 11.82 11.32
C ILE A 206 27.31 13.35 11.29
N GLU A 207 26.47 14.02 12.09
CA GLU A 207 26.43 15.49 12.20
C GLU A 207 27.72 16.09 12.80
N GLN A 208 28.48 15.31 13.58
CA GLN A 208 29.73 15.74 14.22
C GLN A 208 30.99 15.53 13.35
N LYS A 209 30.85 14.96 12.15
CA LYS A 209 31.95 14.73 11.19
C LYS A 209 31.94 15.77 10.08
#